data_AF-A0A3M4A1B0-F1
#
_entry.id   AF-A0A3M4A1B0-F1
#
_cell.length_a   1.000
_cell.length_b   1.000
_cell.length_c   1.000
_cell.angle_alpha   90.00
_cell.angle_beta   90.00
_cell.angle_gamma   90.00
#
_symmetry.space_group_name_H-M   'P 1'
#
loop_
_entity.id
_entity.type
_entity.pdbx_description
1 polymer ?
#
loop_
_entity_poly.entity_id
_entity_poly.type
_entity_poly.pdbx_seq_one_letter_code
_entity_poly.pdbx_strand_id
1 'polypeptide(L)'
;MAPTSRMAAAQFERVAAKCRWYERSLNVVRAILVDGVPLADAAAVHEMSIKQARVLLGRFNEKSERVRIAELESFMRQEAPRHAATFEILEPFTDEVRTLHSNGYTVNQIVIFFEQKNINASATTVRRFLRRIQQ
;
A
#
# COMPACT_ATOMS: atom_id res chain seq x y z
N MET A 1 -26.71 -2.43 20.91
CA MET A 1 -25.79 -1.92 19.85
C MET A 1 -24.87 -3.07 19.49
N ALA A 2 -24.79 -3.45 18.22
CA ALA A 2 -23.92 -4.56 17.81
C ALA A 2 -22.44 -4.15 17.95
N PRO A 3 -21.57 -5.05 18.43
CA PRO A 3 -20.13 -4.77 18.51
C PRO A 3 -19.58 -4.50 17.10
N THR A 4 -19.03 -3.31 16.89
CA THR A 4 -18.46 -2.92 15.60
C THR A 4 -17.10 -3.60 15.44
N SER A 5 -17.06 -4.68 14.65
CA SER A 5 -15.81 -5.34 14.29
C SER A 5 -14.87 -4.34 13.60
N ARG A 6 -13.63 -4.24 14.09
CA ARG A 6 -12.61 -3.31 13.58
C ARG A 6 -11.61 -3.99 12.65
N MET A 7 -11.62 -5.33 12.59
CA MET A 7 -10.70 -6.14 11.80
C MET A 7 -11.36 -7.46 11.40
N ALA A 8 -11.16 -7.89 10.15
CA ALA A 8 -11.64 -9.20 9.69
C ALA A 8 -10.88 -10.35 10.37
N ALA A 9 -11.55 -11.46 10.68
CA ALA A 9 -10.95 -12.62 11.34
C ALA A 9 -9.75 -13.18 10.56
N ALA A 10 -9.85 -13.31 9.24
CA ALA A 10 -8.74 -13.78 8.40
C ALA A 10 -7.52 -12.85 8.45
N GLN A 11 -7.73 -11.54 8.57
CA GLN A 11 -6.63 -10.59 8.74
C GLN A 11 -5.97 -10.78 10.11
N PHE A 12 -6.76 -10.93 11.16
CA PHE A 12 -6.26 -11.20 12.52
C PHE A 12 -5.40 -12.46 12.55
N GLU A 13 -5.88 -13.59 12.02
CA GLU A 13 -5.16 -14.87 12.03
C GLU A 13 -3.81 -14.78 11.29
N ARG A 14 -3.75 -14.08 10.15
CA ARG A 14 -2.49 -13.86 9.42
C ARG A 14 -1.46 -13.10 10.25
N VAL A 15 -1.89 -12.09 11.00
CA VAL A 15 -0.99 -11.30 11.86
C VAL A 15 -0.62 -12.11 13.11
N ALA A 16 -1.57 -12.81 13.71
CA ALA A 16 -1.38 -13.65 14.89
C ALA A 16 -0.38 -14.78 14.64
N ALA A 17 -0.43 -15.43 13.46
CA ALA A 17 0.55 -16.45 13.05
C ALA A 17 2.00 -15.92 12.99
N LYS A 18 2.18 -14.60 12.85
CA LYS A 18 3.49 -13.92 12.84
C LYS A 18 3.89 -13.36 14.21
N CYS A 19 3.08 -13.57 15.24
CA CYS A 19 3.32 -13.16 16.62
C CYS A 19 3.87 -14.34 17.46
N ARG A 20 4.84 -14.05 18.33
CA ARG A 20 5.28 -14.96 19.39
C ARG A 20 4.64 -14.58 20.71
N TRP A 21 3.32 -14.46 20.72
CA TRP A 21 2.55 -14.02 21.89
C TRP A 21 1.85 -15.22 22.53
N TYR A 22 1.62 -15.15 23.84
CA TYR A 22 0.79 -16.13 24.53
C TYR A 22 -0.64 -16.11 23.99
N GLU A 23 -1.26 -17.28 23.97
CA GLU A 23 -2.64 -17.46 23.49
C GLU A 23 -3.62 -16.53 24.19
N ARG A 24 -3.51 -16.41 25.52
CA ARG A 24 -4.31 -15.47 26.33
C ARG A 24 -4.22 -14.01 25.84
N SER A 25 -3.04 -13.57 25.41
CA SER A 25 -2.84 -12.22 24.88
C SER A 25 -3.45 -12.05 23.49
N LEU A 26 -3.37 -13.08 22.64
CA LEU A 26 -4.02 -13.08 21.33
C LEU A 26 -5.54 -13.09 21.47
N ASN A 27 -6.08 -13.88 22.40
CA ASN A 27 -7.53 -14.00 22.62
C ASN A 27 -8.17 -12.68 23.05
N VAL A 28 -7.51 -11.91 23.93
CA VAL A 28 -8.01 -10.55 24.27
C VAL A 28 -8.07 -9.64 23.06
N VAL A 29 -7.01 -9.64 22.24
CA VAL A 29 -6.96 -8.77 21.08
C VAL A 29 -7.99 -9.21 20.04
N ARG A 30 -8.20 -10.52 19.85
CA ARG A 30 -9.24 -11.07 18.98
C ARG A 30 -10.63 -10.65 19.44
N ALA A 31 -10.93 -10.83 20.74
CA ALA A 31 -12.22 -10.44 21.32
C ALA A 31 -12.53 -8.97 21.02
N ILE A 32 -11.53 -8.09 21.13
CA ILE A 32 -11.74 -6.65 20.90
C ILE A 32 -11.79 -6.28 19.42
N LEU A 33 -10.90 -6.81 18.58
CA LEU A 33 -10.76 -6.37 17.18
C LEU A 33 -11.70 -7.11 16.23
N VAL A 34 -11.89 -8.41 16.44
CA VAL A 34 -12.68 -9.29 15.58
C VAL A 34 -14.10 -9.39 16.10
N ASP A 35 -14.26 -9.77 17.36
CA ASP A 35 -15.58 -10.00 17.97
C ASP A 35 -16.24 -8.71 18.49
N GLY A 36 -15.48 -7.60 18.48
CA GLY A 36 -15.91 -6.25 18.86
C GLY A 36 -16.34 -6.09 20.33
N VAL A 37 -15.89 -7.01 21.19
CA VAL A 37 -16.11 -6.96 22.64
C VAL A 37 -15.50 -5.68 23.22
N PRO A 38 -16.21 -4.96 24.11
CA PRO A 38 -15.65 -3.79 24.78
C PRO A 38 -14.35 -4.12 25.52
N LEU A 39 -13.40 -3.19 25.52
CA LEU A 39 -12.06 -3.40 26.07
C LEU A 39 -12.08 -3.80 27.55
N ALA A 40 -13.00 -3.22 28.34
CA ALA A 40 -13.14 -3.56 29.77
C ALA A 40 -13.59 -5.01 29.95
N ASP A 41 -14.58 -5.45 29.17
CA ASP A 41 -15.15 -6.79 29.25
C ASP A 41 -14.13 -7.84 28.78
N ALA A 42 -13.44 -7.57 27.67
CA ALA A 42 -12.36 -8.44 27.18
C ALA A 42 -11.19 -8.54 28.19
N ALA A 43 -10.85 -7.42 28.85
CA ALA A 43 -9.81 -7.44 29.88
C ALA A 43 -10.25 -8.30 31.09
N ALA A 44 -11.50 -8.15 31.54
CA ALA A 44 -12.06 -8.90 32.65
C ALA A 44 -12.15 -10.42 32.38
N VAL A 45 -12.68 -10.81 31.22
CA VAL A 45 -12.82 -12.23 30.81
C VAL A 45 -11.47 -12.94 30.80
N HIS A 46 -10.41 -12.22 30.45
CA HIS A 46 -9.05 -12.76 30.39
C HIS A 46 -8.21 -12.30 31.58
N GLU A 47 -8.83 -11.98 32.72
CA GLU A 47 -8.21 -11.69 34.02
C GLU A 47 -7.03 -10.68 33.95
N MET A 48 -7.10 -9.68 33.09
CA MET A 48 -6.04 -8.69 32.91
C MET A 48 -6.53 -7.26 33.15
N SER A 49 -5.60 -6.36 33.44
CA SER A 49 -5.95 -4.95 33.56
C SER A 49 -6.31 -4.35 32.20
N ILE A 50 -7.22 -3.36 32.22
CA ILE A 50 -7.56 -2.51 31.07
C ILE A 50 -6.30 -1.92 30.42
N LYS A 51 -5.32 -1.53 31.24
CA LYS A 51 -4.04 -0.97 30.77
C LYS A 51 -3.24 -2.02 29.97
N GLN A 52 -3.16 -3.26 30.45
CA GLN A 52 -2.49 -4.35 29.73
C GLN A 52 -3.20 -4.65 28.40
N ALA A 53 -4.53 -4.76 28.39
CA ALA A 53 -5.30 -4.98 27.17
C ALA A 53 -5.06 -3.86 26.13
N ARG A 54 -5.01 -2.59 26.57
CA ARG A 54 -4.70 -1.45 25.70
C ARG A 54 -3.28 -1.51 25.12
N VAL A 55 -2.29 -1.92 25.91
CA VAL A 55 -0.92 -2.10 25.43
C VAL A 55 -0.86 -3.22 24.39
N LEU A 56 -1.55 -4.34 24.62
CA LEU A 56 -1.63 -5.44 23.65
C LEU A 56 -2.26 -4.98 22.33
N LEU A 57 -3.34 -4.21 22.37
CA LEU A 57 -3.96 -3.63 21.17
C LEU A 57 -2.99 -2.74 20.39
N GLY A 58 -2.31 -1.81 21.08
CA GLY A 58 -1.34 -0.91 20.44
C GLY A 58 -0.24 -1.70 19.73
N ARG A 59 0.37 -2.65 20.43
CA ARG A 59 1.42 -3.52 19.87
C ARG A 59 0.91 -4.38 18.70
N PHE A 60 -0.33 -4.86 18.76
CA PHE A 60 -0.87 -5.70 17.71
C PHE A 60 -1.17 -4.89 16.45
N ASN A 61 -1.71 -3.68 16.59
CA ASN A 61 -1.93 -2.77 15.48
C ASN A 61 -0.60 -2.39 14.81
N GLU A 62 0.43 -2.05 15.59
CA GLU A 62 1.78 -1.80 15.05
C GLU A 62 2.32 -3.02 14.29
N LYS A 63 2.15 -4.23 14.83
CA LYS A 63 2.56 -5.47 14.16
C LYS A 63 1.77 -5.71 12.87
N SER A 64 0.46 -5.48 12.88
CA SER A 64 -0.41 -5.58 11.72
C SER A 64 0.07 -4.66 10.60
N GLU A 65 0.41 -3.41 10.92
CA GLU A 65 0.94 -2.47 9.93
C GLU A 65 2.30 -2.90 9.37
N ARG A 66 3.20 -3.41 10.23
CA ARG A 66 4.49 -3.95 9.75
C ARG A 66 4.32 -5.14 8.82
N VAL A 67 3.38 -6.03 9.13
CA VAL A 67 3.06 -7.18 8.27
C VAL A 67 2.51 -6.71 6.92
N ARG A 68 1.58 -5.74 6.93
CA ARG A 68 1.02 -5.14 5.72
C ARG A 68 2.10 -4.52 4.84
N ILE A 69 2.99 -3.70 5.43
CA ILE A 69 4.08 -3.05 4.70
C ILE A 69 5.04 -4.10 4.13
N ALA A 70 5.45 -5.10 4.90
CA ALA A 70 6.36 -6.15 4.42
C ALA A 70 5.77 -6.98 3.27
N GLU A 71 4.47 -7.26 3.30
CA GLU A 71 3.77 -7.94 2.20
C GLU A 71 3.72 -7.07 0.95
N LEU A 72 3.41 -5.78 1.10
CA LEU A 72 3.44 -4.81 0.00
C LEU A 72 4.84 -4.68 -0.61
N GLU A 73 5.87 -4.57 0.21
CA GLU A 73 7.25 -4.51 -0.25
C GLU A 73 7.67 -5.80 -0.96
N SER A 74 7.25 -6.96 -0.45
CA SER A 74 7.53 -8.26 -1.07
C SER A 74 6.88 -8.34 -2.45
N PHE A 75 5.63 -7.89 -2.57
CA PHE A 75 4.93 -7.78 -3.84
C PHE A 75 5.65 -6.82 -4.80
N MET A 76 6.01 -5.62 -4.35
CA MET A 76 6.71 -4.63 -5.18
C MET A 76 8.09 -5.11 -5.67
N ARG A 77 8.78 -5.98 -4.91
CA ARG A 77 10.03 -6.60 -5.34
C ARG A 77 9.83 -7.71 -6.37
N GLN A 78 8.75 -8.47 -6.25
CA GLN A 78 8.45 -9.59 -7.16
C GLN A 78 7.83 -9.11 -8.47
N GLU A 79 6.89 -8.17 -8.37
CA GLU A 79 6.14 -7.63 -9.49
C GLU A 79 6.59 -6.17 -9.71
N ALA A 80 7.67 -6.01 -10.48
CA ALA A 80 8.05 -4.69 -10.97
C ALA A 80 6.85 -4.07 -11.71
N PRO A 81 6.51 -2.80 -11.48
CA PRO A 81 5.34 -2.22 -12.12
C PRO A 81 5.53 -2.26 -13.64
N ARG A 82 4.65 -2.99 -14.35
CA ARG A 82 4.72 -3.19 -15.82
C ARG A 82 4.77 -1.89 -16.63
N HIS A 83 4.40 -0.77 -16.01
CA HIS A 83 4.41 0.56 -16.62
C HIS A 83 5.50 1.50 -16.07
N ALA A 84 6.19 1.16 -14.98
CA ALA A 84 7.25 2.01 -14.42
C ALA A 84 8.43 2.11 -15.39
N ALA A 85 8.89 0.96 -15.91
CA ALA A 85 9.98 0.90 -16.88
C ALA A 85 9.72 1.77 -18.13
N THR A 86 8.47 1.84 -18.59
CA THR A 86 8.13 2.65 -19.78
C THR A 86 8.23 4.15 -19.51
N PHE A 87 7.92 4.62 -18.30
CA PHE A 87 8.01 6.04 -17.96
C PHE A 87 9.41 6.45 -17.48
N GLU A 88 10.14 5.54 -16.83
CA GLU A 88 11.54 5.76 -16.43
C GLU A 88 12.44 6.06 -17.64
N ILE A 89 12.20 5.40 -18.79
CA ILE A 89 12.95 5.67 -20.02
C ILE A 89 12.64 7.06 -20.61
N LEU A 90 11.44 7.59 -20.35
CA LEU A 90 11.00 8.89 -20.89
C LEU A 90 11.28 10.06 -19.94
N GLU A 91 11.43 9.79 -18.64
CA GLU A 91 11.65 10.80 -17.60
C GLU A 91 12.83 11.76 -17.89
N PRO A 92 13.98 11.31 -18.42
CA PRO A 92 15.07 12.20 -18.79
C PRO A 92 14.72 13.24 -19.86
N PHE A 93 13.65 13.04 -20.62
CA PHE A 93 13.21 13.91 -21.72
C PHE A 93 12.04 14.83 -21.34
N THR A 94 11.78 14.98 -20.04
CA THR A 94 10.63 15.74 -19.54
C THR A 94 10.62 17.18 -20.04
N ASP A 95 11.78 17.85 -20.03
CA ASP A 95 11.88 19.26 -20.41
C ASP A 95 11.74 19.47 -21.93
N GLU A 96 12.31 18.57 -22.74
CA GLU A 96 12.15 18.61 -24.19
C GLU A 96 10.70 18.33 -24.59
N VAL A 97 10.05 17.34 -23.97
CA VAL A 97 8.65 17.03 -24.25
C VAL A 97 7.73 18.17 -23.83
N ARG A 98 7.99 18.84 -22.69
CA ARG A 98 7.27 20.05 -22.28
C ARG A 98 7.44 21.17 -23.30
N THR A 99 8.66 21.38 -23.78
CA THR A 99 8.97 22.40 -24.79
C THR A 99 8.25 22.11 -26.11
N LEU A 100 8.33 20.88 -26.60
CA LEU A 100 7.64 20.44 -27.82
C LEU A 100 6.13 20.62 -27.70
N HIS A 101 5.53 20.16 -26.59
CA HIS A 101 4.10 20.31 -26.37
C HIS A 101 3.67 21.78 -26.29
N SER A 102 4.43 22.62 -25.57
CA SER A 102 4.12 24.05 -25.43
C SER A 102 4.23 24.81 -26.75
N ASN A 103 5.10 24.35 -27.65
CA ASN A 103 5.25 24.87 -29.01
C ASN A 103 4.21 24.29 -30.00
N GLY A 104 3.22 23.53 -29.52
CA GLY A 104 2.10 23.03 -30.35
C GLY A 104 2.40 21.74 -31.13
N TYR A 105 3.50 21.04 -30.83
CA TYR A 105 3.78 19.76 -31.48
C TYR A 105 2.77 18.68 -31.04
N THR A 106 2.31 17.89 -32.01
CA THR A 106 1.36 16.81 -31.79
C THR A 106 2.03 15.60 -31.13
N VAL A 107 1.22 14.73 -30.50
CA VAL A 107 1.68 13.46 -29.91
C VAL A 107 2.47 12.61 -30.91
N ASN A 108 2.04 12.53 -32.17
CA ASN A 108 2.73 11.74 -33.19
C ASN A 108 4.11 12.33 -33.54
N GLN A 109 4.26 13.65 -33.51
CA GLN A 109 5.57 14.29 -33.72
C GLN A 109 6.51 14.07 -32.53
N ILE A 110 5.96 14.04 -31.31
CA ILE A 110 6.72 13.68 -30.10
C ILE A 110 7.16 12.20 -30.14
N VAL A 111 6.35 11.30 -30.71
CA VAL A 111 6.77 9.91 -30.97
C VAL A 111 7.97 9.87 -31.93
N ILE A 112 7.93 10.61 -33.04
CA ILE A 112 9.07 10.69 -33.98
C ILE A 112 10.33 11.24 -33.29
N PHE A 113 10.20 12.22 -32.40
CA PHE A 113 11.31 12.72 -31.59
C PHE A 113 11.94 11.63 -30.72
N PHE A 114 11.13 10.75 -30.12
CA PHE A 114 11.64 9.60 -29.37
C PHE A 114 12.30 8.55 -30.28
N GLU A 115 11.72 8.26 -31.44
CA GLU A 115 12.30 7.33 -32.43
C GLU A 115 13.69 7.81 -32.90
N GLN A 116 13.87 9.11 -33.14
CA GLN A 116 15.18 9.70 -33.48
C GLN A 116 16.24 9.50 -32.40
N LYS A 117 15.82 9.31 -31.14
CA LYS A 117 16.69 9.02 -29.99
C LYS A 117 16.77 7.52 -29.68
N ASN A 118 16.30 6.66 -30.59
CA ASN A 118 16.21 5.20 -30.44
C ASN A 118 15.33 4.75 -29.28
N ILE A 119 14.30 5.52 -28.94
CA ILE A 119 13.35 5.21 -27.89
C ILE A 119 12.02 4.80 -28.53
N ASN A 120 11.61 3.55 -28.30
CA ASN A 120 10.34 3.04 -28.79
C ASN A 120 9.19 3.49 -27.87
N ALA A 121 8.55 4.61 -28.21
CA ALA A 121 7.41 5.15 -27.47
C ALA A 121 6.14 5.14 -28.33
N SER A 122 5.08 4.48 -27.85
CA SER A 122 3.77 4.54 -28.52
C SER A 122 3.08 5.89 -28.28
N ALA A 123 2.19 6.30 -29.19
CA ALA A 123 1.36 7.50 -29.00
C ALA A 123 0.54 7.46 -27.68
N THR A 124 0.12 6.27 -27.24
CA THR A 124 -0.56 6.08 -25.95
C THR A 124 0.37 6.34 -24.77
N THR A 125 1.61 5.88 -24.87
CA THR A 125 2.65 6.13 -23.86
C THR A 125 2.93 7.64 -23.74
N VAL A 126 3.12 8.33 -24.88
CA VAL A 126 3.39 9.77 -24.92
C VAL A 126 2.22 10.58 -24.34
N ARG A 127 0.96 10.23 -24.65
CA ARG A 127 -0.21 10.88 -24.03
C ARG A 127 -0.23 10.72 -22.52
N ARG A 128 0.06 9.52 -22.02
CA ARG A 128 0.09 9.26 -20.57
C ARG A 128 1.25 10.00 -19.89
N PHE A 129 2.40 10.11 -20.56
CA PHE A 129 3.55 10.86 -20.09
C PHE A 129 3.26 12.37 -20.01
N LEU A 130 2.69 12.95 -21.06
CA LEU A 130 2.25 14.35 -21.09
C LEU A 130 1.27 14.68 -19.95
N ARG A 131 0.30 13.80 -19.71
CA ARG A 131 -0.65 13.97 -18.60
C ARG A 131 0.02 13.95 -17.23
N ARG A 132 1.10 13.16 -17.07
CA ARG A 132 1.84 13.03 -15.80
C ARG A 132 2.72 14.24 -15.52
N ILE A 133 3.37 14.81 -16.54
CA ILE A 133 4.29 15.96 -16.37
C ILE A 133 3.57 17.31 -16.33
N GLN A 134 2.26 17.34 -16.58
CA GLN A 134 1.38 18.51 -16.45
C GLN A 134 0.70 18.61 -15.08
N GLN A 135 0.76 17.55 -14.27
CA GLN A 135 0.35 17.56 -12.85
C GLN A 135 1.50 18.07 -11.99
#